data_AF-A0A8R2JTC4-F1
#
_entry.id   AF-A0A8R2JTC4-F1
#
_cell.length_a   1.000
_cell.length_b   1.000
_cell.length_c   1.000
_cell.angle_alpha   90.00
_cell.angle_beta   90.00
_cell.angle_gamma   90.00
#
_symmetry.space_group_name_H-M   'P 1'
#
loop_
_entity.id
_entity.type
_entity.pdbx_description
1 polymer ?
#
loop_
_entity_poly.entity_id
_entity_poly.type
_entity_poly.pdbx_seq_one_letter_code
_entity_poly.pdbx_strand_id
1 'polypeptide(L)'
;MIFKVLLPAANILQLDFVSAACSEFLQKQLNASNCLGIRAFADLHNCTELLSSSEALIKKQFLEVVKNDEFLSLSSDDVVKIISCNDLAVPYEEKVFESVIKWVKQDLDQRKDVFSELMEHVRLPIIASRPDILLNIVNEPLLKDNLKCNGYVSEAFHFNLRKSFQYFTIPQTIRCKPRQFGDSQKVILMFNLYGTSPKCYTEWYDPVTKLRKKAPGINDCRKFAGLCVLRDQFVFAVGGVNGLCSQSVSMLDVSSQSPSWVPMANMVVKRLQLGVGVLDDCIYAVGGGVLHNELSSVEVFDVSIQKWRLVASMSIKRCNVGIGVLNNLLYAVTYNIIYLF
;
A
#
# COMPACT_ATOMS: atom_id res chain seq x y z
N MET A 1 26.22 -31.34 3.44
CA MET A 1 27.55 -31.31 2.80
C MET A 1 27.58 -32.16 1.52
N ILE A 2 27.07 -33.40 1.55
CA ILE A 2 27.05 -34.33 0.39
C ILE A 2 26.31 -33.77 -0.85
N PHE A 3 25.09 -33.24 -0.68
CA PHE A 3 24.29 -32.77 -1.82
C PHE A 3 24.82 -31.50 -2.52
N LYS A 4 25.63 -30.69 -1.84
CA LYS A 4 26.31 -29.52 -2.45
C LYS A 4 27.42 -29.95 -3.42
N VAL A 5 27.94 -31.18 -3.29
CA VAL A 5 28.95 -31.76 -4.19
C VAL A 5 28.29 -32.66 -5.25
N LEU A 6 27.14 -33.26 -4.92
CA LEU A 6 26.41 -34.15 -5.81
C LEU A 6 25.71 -33.41 -6.95
N LEU A 7 25.06 -32.28 -6.68
CA LEU A 7 24.32 -31.51 -7.70
C LEU A 7 25.22 -30.99 -8.85
N PRO A 8 26.41 -30.41 -8.59
CA PRO A 8 27.30 -29.93 -9.64
C PRO A 8 27.80 -31.09 -10.51
N ALA A 9 28.15 -32.23 -9.88
CA ALA A 9 28.58 -33.43 -10.59
C ALA A 9 27.45 -34.01 -11.45
N ALA A 10 26.21 -34.04 -10.93
CA ALA A 10 25.04 -34.49 -11.69
C ALA A 10 24.74 -33.59 -12.89
N ASN A 11 24.87 -32.26 -12.75
CA ASN A 11 24.67 -31.32 -13.86
C ASN A 11 25.77 -31.46 -14.92
N ILE A 12 27.03 -31.66 -14.52
CA ILE A 12 28.14 -31.91 -15.47
C ILE A 12 27.93 -33.22 -16.22
N LEU A 13 27.47 -34.27 -15.53
CA LEU A 13 27.23 -35.60 -16.10
C LEU A 13 25.84 -35.73 -16.77
N GLN A 14 25.06 -34.65 -16.84
CA GLN A 14 23.69 -34.62 -17.41
C GLN A 14 22.76 -35.70 -16.82
N LEU A 15 22.86 -35.91 -15.50
CA LEU A 15 22.02 -36.85 -14.76
C LEU A 15 20.77 -36.13 -14.24
N ASP A 16 19.80 -35.87 -15.13
CA ASP A 16 18.61 -35.07 -14.85
C ASP A 16 17.80 -35.57 -13.65
N PHE A 17 17.68 -36.89 -13.49
CA PHE A 17 16.97 -37.48 -12.35
C PHE A 17 17.64 -37.17 -11.01
N VAL A 18 18.98 -37.23 -10.95
CA VAL A 18 19.74 -36.93 -9.74
C VAL A 18 19.72 -35.43 -9.46
N SER A 19 19.76 -34.59 -10.50
CA SER A 19 19.65 -33.14 -10.39
C SER A 19 18.30 -32.70 -9.83
N ALA A 20 17.20 -33.30 -10.33
CA ALA A 20 15.85 -33.05 -9.83
C ALA A 20 15.70 -33.48 -8.36
N ALA A 21 16.16 -34.69 -8.00
CA ALA A 21 16.09 -35.18 -6.62
C ALA A 21 16.91 -34.32 -5.64
N CYS A 22 18.08 -33.83 -6.07
CA CYS A 22 18.89 -32.90 -5.28
C CYS A 22 18.19 -31.56 -5.11
N SER A 23 17.56 -31.03 -6.16
CA SER A 23 16.81 -29.78 -6.12
C SER A 23 15.62 -29.87 -5.17
N GLU A 24 14.85 -30.96 -5.23
CA GLU A 24 13.72 -31.22 -4.32
C GLU A 24 14.19 -31.33 -2.85
N PHE A 25 15.31 -32.00 -2.60
CA PHE A 25 15.88 -32.09 -1.25
C PHE A 25 16.33 -30.72 -0.72
N LEU A 26 17.00 -29.91 -1.55
CA LEU A 26 17.43 -28.56 -1.18
C LEU A 26 16.23 -27.63 -0.93
N GLN A 27 15.16 -27.74 -1.72
CA GLN A 27 13.90 -27.03 -1.47
C GLN A 27 13.29 -27.38 -0.10
N LYS A 28 13.31 -28.66 0.29
CA LYS A 28 12.81 -29.10 1.63
C LYS A 28 13.64 -28.58 2.80
N GLN A 29 14.92 -28.29 2.58
CA GLN A 29 15.84 -27.76 3.59
C GLN A 29 15.96 -26.23 3.58
N LEU A 30 15.24 -25.55 2.68
CA LEU A 30 15.32 -24.10 2.48
C LEU A 30 14.80 -23.36 3.73
N ASN A 31 15.63 -22.50 4.30
CA ASN A 31 15.33 -21.69 5.47
C ASN A 31 16.02 -20.31 5.40
N ALA A 32 15.67 -19.40 6.30
CA ALA A 32 16.18 -18.03 6.27
C ALA A 32 17.72 -17.92 6.43
N SER A 33 18.37 -18.88 7.09
CA SER A 33 19.83 -18.86 7.30
C SER A 33 20.65 -19.47 6.18
N ASN A 34 20.05 -20.30 5.31
CA ASN A 34 20.75 -20.93 4.18
C ASN A 34 20.27 -20.48 2.80
N CYS A 35 19.20 -19.68 2.73
CA CYS A 35 18.57 -19.29 1.47
C CYS A 35 19.51 -18.51 0.54
N LEU A 36 20.39 -17.65 1.07
CA LEU A 36 21.34 -16.88 0.28
C LEU A 36 22.40 -17.79 -0.34
N GLY A 37 22.99 -18.69 0.46
CA GLY A 37 23.93 -19.69 -0.04
C GLY A 37 23.29 -20.65 -1.06
N ILE A 38 22.04 -21.07 -0.85
CA ILE A 38 21.31 -21.92 -1.81
C ILE A 38 21.00 -21.14 -3.09
N ARG A 39 20.63 -19.85 -3.00
CA ARG A 39 20.40 -18.99 -4.18
C ARG A 39 21.65 -18.87 -5.03
N ALA A 40 22.78 -18.50 -4.44
CA ALA A 40 24.05 -18.35 -5.15
C ALA A 40 24.48 -19.68 -5.81
N PHE A 41 24.24 -20.79 -5.13
CA PHE A 41 24.50 -22.12 -5.66
C PHE A 41 23.56 -22.48 -6.83
N ALA A 42 22.27 -22.13 -6.73
CA ALA A 42 21.31 -22.36 -7.81
C ALA A 42 21.63 -21.53 -9.06
N ASP A 43 22.07 -20.29 -8.87
CA ASP A 43 22.49 -19.38 -9.95
C ASP A 43 23.73 -19.93 -10.68
N LEU A 44 24.75 -20.36 -9.93
CA LEU A 44 25.96 -20.97 -10.48
C LEU A 44 25.70 -22.22 -11.33
N HIS A 45 24.65 -22.98 -10.99
CA HIS A 45 24.32 -24.25 -11.64
C HIS A 45 23.09 -24.18 -12.57
N ASN A 46 22.57 -22.98 -12.84
CA ASN A 46 21.39 -22.72 -13.68
C ASN A 46 20.13 -23.50 -13.26
N CYS A 47 19.96 -23.76 -11.96
CA CYS A 47 18.79 -24.44 -11.42
C CYS A 47 17.64 -23.43 -11.19
N THR A 48 16.84 -23.19 -12.23
CA THR A 48 15.78 -22.15 -12.24
C THR A 48 14.71 -22.36 -11.16
N GLU A 49 14.23 -23.59 -10.95
CA GLU A 49 13.19 -23.87 -9.94
C GLU A 49 13.67 -23.61 -8.50
N LEU A 50 14.90 -24.02 -8.20
CA LEU A 50 15.52 -23.80 -6.90
C LEU A 50 15.82 -22.30 -6.69
N LEU A 51 16.27 -21.62 -7.74
CA LEU A 51 16.49 -20.18 -7.75
C LEU A 51 15.18 -19.44 -7.42
N SER A 52 14.11 -19.68 -8.17
CA SER A 52 12.80 -19.04 -7.92
C SER A 52 12.25 -19.33 -6.52
N SER A 53 12.41 -20.56 -6.03
CA SER A 53 11.99 -20.94 -4.67
C SER A 53 12.80 -20.21 -3.59
N SER A 54 14.11 -20.09 -3.79
CA SER A 54 15.00 -19.37 -2.87
C SER A 54 14.72 -17.87 -2.84
N GLU A 55 14.48 -17.25 -4.00
CA GLU A 55 14.11 -15.83 -4.12
C GLU A 55 12.76 -15.54 -3.47
N ALA A 56 11.77 -16.42 -3.67
CA ALA A 56 10.47 -16.31 -3.01
C ALA A 56 10.58 -16.36 -1.48
N LEU A 57 11.46 -17.21 -0.94
CA LEU A 57 11.71 -17.26 0.50
C LEU A 57 12.42 -16.00 1.00
N ILE A 58 13.44 -15.50 0.28
CA ILE A 58 14.15 -14.27 0.62
C ILE A 58 13.17 -13.10 0.69
N LYS A 59 12.27 -12.99 -0.28
CA LYS A 59 11.19 -11.98 -0.29
C LYS A 59 10.27 -12.13 0.91
N LYS A 60 9.85 -13.35 1.26
CA LYS A 60 8.91 -13.64 2.36
C LYS A 60 9.52 -13.47 3.76
N GLN A 61 10.80 -13.76 3.93
CA GLN A 61 11.49 -13.75 5.24
C GLN A 61 12.66 -12.75 5.30
N PHE A 62 12.60 -11.69 4.50
CA PHE A 62 13.69 -10.70 4.35
C PHE A 62 14.30 -10.26 5.68
N LEU A 63 13.47 -9.93 6.69
CA LEU A 63 13.94 -9.48 8.00
C LEU A 63 14.81 -10.50 8.74
N GLU A 64 14.55 -11.80 8.58
CA GLU A 64 15.37 -12.85 9.18
C GLU A 64 16.65 -13.08 8.38
N VAL A 65 16.59 -12.90 7.06
CA VAL A 65 17.76 -13.04 6.16
C VAL A 65 18.82 -11.98 6.46
N VAL A 66 18.42 -10.71 6.63
CA VAL A 66 19.34 -9.59 6.90
C VAL A 66 20.07 -9.70 8.25
N LYS A 67 19.48 -10.44 9.21
CA LYS A 67 20.13 -10.67 10.51
C LYS A 67 21.38 -11.55 10.37
N ASN A 68 21.39 -12.46 9.40
CA ASN A 68 22.49 -13.41 9.22
C ASN A 68 23.72 -12.74 8.60
N ASP A 69 24.91 -13.20 9.00
CA ASP A 69 26.18 -12.65 8.51
C ASP A 69 26.39 -12.92 7.01
N GLU A 70 25.76 -13.96 6.46
CA GLU A 70 25.76 -14.23 5.01
C GLU A 70 25.21 -13.06 4.18
N PHE A 71 24.35 -12.22 4.75
CA PHE A 71 23.86 -11.03 4.06
C PHE A 71 24.97 -9.95 3.94
N LEU A 72 25.83 -9.83 4.94
CA LEU A 72 26.91 -8.83 4.96
C LEU A 72 28.04 -9.17 3.98
N SER A 73 28.18 -10.44 3.60
CA SER A 73 29.17 -10.91 2.62
C SER A 73 28.67 -10.90 1.17
N LEU A 74 27.42 -10.51 0.91
CA LEU A 74 26.88 -10.42 -0.46
C LEU A 74 27.59 -9.34 -1.29
N SER A 75 27.59 -9.54 -2.61
CA SER A 75 28.05 -8.56 -3.60
C SER A 75 27.12 -7.35 -3.68
N SER A 76 27.60 -6.22 -4.21
CA SER A 76 26.78 -5.03 -4.48
C SER A 76 25.56 -5.36 -5.34
N ASP A 77 25.78 -6.11 -6.42
CA ASP A 77 24.76 -6.42 -7.42
C ASP A 77 23.64 -7.28 -6.83
N ASP A 78 24.02 -8.24 -5.97
CA ASP A 78 23.06 -9.09 -5.26
C ASP A 78 22.18 -8.28 -4.30
N VAL A 79 22.77 -7.33 -3.56
CA VAL A 79 22.02 -6.49 -2.63
C VAL A 79 21.10 -5.54 -3.40
N VAL A 80 21.58 -4.91 -4.47
CA VAL A 80 20.76 -4.05 -5.34
C VAL A 80 19.57 -4.84 -5.88
N LYS A 81 19.79 -6.05 -6.41
CA LYS A 81 18.71 -6.94 -6.88
C LYS A 81 17.67 -7.20 -5.79
N ILE A 82 18.08 -7.57 -4.58
CA ILE A 82 17.14 -7.83 -3.47
C ILE A 82 16.35 -6.57 -3.10
N ILE A 83 17.02 -5.43 -2.91
CA ILE A 83 16.38 -4.19 -2.42
C ILE A 83 15.47 -3.56 -3.50
N SER A 84 15.76 -3.79 -4.78
CA SER A 84 14.93 -3.33 -5.90
C SER A 84 13.55 -4.01 -5.95
N CYS A 85 13.40 -5.20 -5.36
CA CYS A 85 12.16 -5.97 -5.41
C CYS A 85 10.97 -5.25 -4.73
N ASN A 86 9.88 -5.04 -5.47
CA ASN A 86 8.67 -4.39 -4.93
C ASN A 86 7.87 -5.27 -3.95
N ASP A 87 8.13 -6.57 -3.97
CA ASP A 87 7.42 -7.64 -3.27
C ASP A 87 8.20 -8.19 -2.07
N LEU A 88 8.98 -7.35 -1.38
CA LEU A 88 9.60 -7.72 -0.10
C LEU A 88 8.58 -7.68 1.05
N ALA A 89 8.55 -8.73 1.88
CA ALA A 89 7.79 -8.78 3.11
C ALA A 89 8.47 -7.96 4.20
N VAL A 90 8.21 -6.66 4.19
CA VAL A 90 8.67 -5.75 5.24
C VAL A 90 7.50 -4.99 5.85
N PRO A 91 7.40 -4.90 7.19
CA PRO A 91 6.34 -4.15 7.84
C PRO A 91 6.50 -2.64 7.62
N TYR A 92 7.74 -2.16 7.58
CA TYR A 92 8.09 -0.75 7.40
C TYR A 92 9.33 -0.62 6.53
N GLU A 93 9.36 0.42 5.69
CA GLU A 93 10.51 0.71 4.83
C GLU A 93 11.76 1.12 5.63
N GLU A 94 11.60 1.62 6.86
CA GLU A 94 12.69 1.89 7.80
C GLU A 94 13.62 0.66 7.94
N LYS A 95 13.06 -0.55 7.97
CA LYS A 95 13.87 -1.77 8.08
C LYS A 95 14.72 -2.03 6.84
N VAL A 96 14.25 -1.67 5.66
CA VAL A 96 15.04 -1.74 4.42
C VAL A 96 16.20 -0.75 4.49
N PHE A 97 15.94 0.48 4.94
CA PHE A 97 16.97 1.49 5.15
C PHE A 97 18.03 1.06 6.16
N GLU A 98 17.62 0.57 7.34
CA GLU A 98 18.53 0.03 8.37
C GLU A 98 19.40 -1.11 7.81
N SER A 99 18.81 -1.98 6.99
CA SER A 99 19.52 -3.11 6.34
C SER A 99 20.62 -2.63 5.40
N VAL A 100 20.31 -1.63 4.57
CA VAL A 100 21.28 -1.01 3.64
C VAL A 100 22.41 -0.33 4.41
N ILE A 101 22.08 0.44 5.45
CA ILE A 101 23.08 1.11 6.29
C ILE A 101 23.99 0.10 6.99
N LYS A 102 23.44 -0.99 7.53
CA LYS A 102 24.21 -2.07 8.17
C LYS A 102 25.19 -2.71 7.17
N TRP A 103 24.75 -2.97 5.94
CA TRP A 103 25.59 -3.56 4.90
C TRP A 103 26.71 -2.61 4.46
N VAL A 104 26.44 -1.32 4.27
CA VAL A 104 27.47 -0.35 3.86
C VAL A 104 28.48 -0.09 4.98
N LYS A 105 28.04 0.01 6.24
CA LYS A 105 28.94 0.26 7.40
C LYS A 105 29.95 -0.88 7.65
N GLN A 106 29.72 -2.08 7.09
CA GLN A 106 30.65 -3.20 7.21
C GLN A 106 31.97 -2.98 6.44
N ASP A 107 31.90 -2.27 5.30
CA ASP A 107 33.06 -1.94 4.46
C ASP A 107 32.82 -0.57 3.82
N LEU A 108 33.15 0.48 4.57
CA LEU A 108 32.90 1.86 4.16
C LEU A 108 33.74 2.29 2.96
N ASP A 109 34.92 1.69 2.77
CA ASP A 109 35.86 2.14 1.75
C ASP A 109 35.42 1.70 0.35
N GLN A 110 34.92 0.46 0.20
CA GLN A 110 34.46 -0.06 -1.09
C GLN A 110 32.97 0.20 -1.35
N ARG A 111 32.13 0.25 -0.31
CA ARG A 111 30.66 0.28 -0.48
C ARG A 111 30.08 1.69 -0.50
N LYS A 112 30.88 2.73 -0.23
CA LYS A 112 30.42 4.12 -0.24
C LYS A 112 29.96 4.58 -1.62
N ASP A 113 30.58 4.09 -2.70
CA ASP A 113 30.21 4.44 -4.07
C ASP A 113 28.84 3.83 -4.45
N VAL A 114 28.63 2.56 -4.09
CA VAL A 114 27.41 1.79 -4.34
C VAL A 114 26.22 2.28 -3.49
N PHE A 115 26.49 2.91 -2.34
CA PHE A 115 25.44 3.41 -1.46
C PHE A 115 24.42 4.30 -2.18
N SER A 116 24.87 5.14 -3.11
CA SER A 116 23.98 6.02 -3.86
C SER A 116 22.99 5.27 -4.76
N GLU A 117 23.41 4.13 -5.32
CA GLU A 117 22.58 3.24 -6.15
C GLU A 117 21.59 2.46 -5.29
N LEU A 118 22.04 1.94 -4.15
CA LEU A 118 21.16 1.28 -3.18
C LEU A 118 20.05 2.21 -2.67
N MET A 119 20.41 3.47 -2.40
CA MET A 119 19.45 4.47 -1.92
C MET A 119 18.40 4.83 -2.95
N GLU A 120 18.61 4.61 -4.25
CA GLU A 120 17.58 4.78 -5.28
C GLU A 120 16.39 3.84 -5.07
N HIS A 121 16.65 2.64 -4.57
CA HIS A 121 15.65 1.62 -4.32
C HIS A 121 15.01 1.71 -2.93
N VAL A 122 15.52 2.57 -2.05
CA VAL A 122 14.94 2.84 -0.71
C VAL A 122 13.88 3.94 -0.81
N ARG A 123 12.70 3.68 -0.27
CA ARG A 123 11.52 4.55 -0.38
C ARG A 123 11.48 5.61 0.72
N LEU A 124 12.51 6.46 0.73
CA LEU A 124 12.66 7.58 1.67
C LEU A 124 11.42 8.46 1.82
N PRO A 125 10.66 8.82 0.76
CA PRO A 125 9.44 9.62 0.90
C PRO A 125 8.42 9.04 1.88
N ILE A 126 8.32 7.72 1.96
CA ILE A 126 7.39 6.99 2.85
C ILE A 126 7.89 7.00 4.29
N ILE A 127 9.21 6.84 4.49
CA ILE A 127 9.80 6.89 5.83
C ILE A 127 9.71 8.32 6.38
N ALA A 128 9.95 9.31 5.52
CA ALA A 128 9.92 10.74 5.88
C ALA A 128 8.53 11.26 6.29
N SER A 129 7.45 10.50 6.05
CA SER A 129 6.14 10.81 6.61
C SER A 129 6.10 10.71 8.15
N ARG A 130 7.12 10.10 8.77
CA ARG A 130 7.31 9.99 10.22
C ARG A 130 8.41 10.93 10.71
N PRO A 131 8.06 12.02 11.44
CA PRO A 131 9.03 13.04 11.83
C PRO A 131 10.07 12.53 12.85
N ASP A 132 9.72 11.54 13.67
CA ASP A 132 10.60 10.91 14.66
C ASP A 132 11.79 10.18 14.00
N ILE A 133 11.54 9.45 12.92
CA ILE A 133 12.58 8.70 12.19
C ILE A 133 13.34 9.61 11.23
N LEU A 134 12.66 10.60 10.64
CA LEU A 134 13.27 11.52 9.68
C LEU A 134 14.49 12.25 10.26
N LEU A 135 14.43 12.66 11.53
CA LEU A 135 15.55 13.30 12.21
C LEU A 135 16.78 12.38 12.29
N ASN A 136 16.58 11.09 12.54
CA ASN A 136 17.66 10.11 12.58
C ASN A 136 18.28 9.94 11.19
N ILE A 137 17.44 9.82 10.15
CA ILE A 137 17.90 9.67 8.75
C ILE A 137 18.70 10.89 8.30
N VAL A 138 18.17 12.10 8.49
CA VAL A 138 18.86 13.34 8.07
C VAL A 138 20.19 13.52 8.80
N ASN A 139 20.32 12.98 10.01
CA ASN A 139 21.56 13.05 10.77
C ASN A 139 22.58 11.97 10.43
N GLU A 140 22.22 10.93 9.66
CA GLU A 140 23.17 9.89 9.26
C GLU A 140 24.31 10.49 8.41
N PRO A 141 25.59 10.31 8.82
CA PRO A 141 26.74 10.89 8.13
C PRO A 141 26.85 10.49 6.66
N LEU A 142 26.49 9.24 6.34
CA LEU A 142 26.58 8.69 4.98
C LEU A 142 25.68 9.43 3.98
N LEU A 143 24.56 10.00 4.43
CA LEU A 143 23.66 10.76 3.57
C LEU A 143 24.14 12.19 3.35
N LYS A 144 24.81 12.81 4.33
CA LYS A 144 25.32 14.19 4.25
C LYS A 144 26.47 14.33 3.27
N ASP A 145 27.33 13.32 3.21
CA ASP A 145 28.55 13.32 2.39
C ASP A 145 28.28 13.23 0.87
N ASN A 146 27.10 12.72 0.46
CA ASN A 146 26.83 12.39 -0.94
C ASN A 146 25.76 13.31 -1.57
N LEU A 147 26.14 14.02 -2.64
CA LEU A 147 25.26 14.94 -3.37
C LEU A 147 23.99 14.26 -3.93
N LYS A 148 24.10 13.01 -4.43
CA LYS A 148 22.92 12.26 -4.94
C LYS A 148 21.94 11.93 -3.82
N CYS A 149 22.45 11.52 -2.67
CA CYS A 149 21.64 11.21 -1.49
C CYS A 149 20.88 12.44 -0.96
N ASN A 150 21.51 13.61 -0.98
CA ASN A 150 20.85 14.89 -0.64
C ASN A 150 19.68 15.20 -1.59
N GLY A 151 19.78 14.83 -2.87
CA GLY A 151 18.67 14.89 -3.83
C GLY A 151 17.47 14.04 -3.39
N TYR A 152 17.71 12.82 -2.93
CA TYR A 152 16.64 11.92 -2.46
C TYR A 152 15.99 12.38 -1.15
N VAL A 153 16.78 12.95 -0.24
CA VAL A 153 16.25 13.58 0.98
C VAL A 153 15.37 14.78 0.62
N SER A 154 15.83 15.62 -0.31
CA SER A 154 15.07 16.78 -0.81
C SER A 154 13.76 16.35 -1.50
N GLU A 155 13.81 15.27 -2.29
CA GLU A 155 12.63 14.65 -2.88
C GLU A 155 11.63 14.20 -1.81
N ALA A 156 12.10 13.52 -0.75
CA ALA A 156 11.26 13.08 0.35
C ALA A 156 10.59 14.26 1.10
N PHE A 157 11.31 15.37 1.29
CA PHE A 157 10.73 16.60 1.84
C PHE A 157 9.67 17.21 0.91
N HIS A 158 9.98 17.34 -0.38
CA HIS A 158 9.03 17.84 -1.37
C HIS A 158 7.78 16.97 -1.47
N PHE A 159 7.93 15.64 -1.39
CA PHE A 159 6.81 14.70 -1.38
C PHE A 159 5.89 14.95 -0.18
N ASN A 160 6.44 15.05 1.03
CA ASN A 160 5.63 15.26 2.24
C ASN A 160 4.98 16.66 2.27
N LEU A 161 5.68 17.70 1.82
CA LEU A 161 5.12 19.05 1.65
C LEU A 161 4.01 19.06 0.59
N ARG A 162 4.14 18.31 -0.51
CA ARG A 162 3.07 18.21 -1.51
C ARG A 162 1.88 17.42 -0.98
N LYS A 163 2.12 16.34 -0.22
CA LYS A 163 1.06 15.53 0.38
C LYS A 163 0.15 16.36 1.30
N SER A 164 0.63 17.45 1.91
CA SER A 164 -0.22 18.33 2.72
C SER A 164 -1.16 19.24 1.92
N PHE A 165 -0.91 19.46 0.62
CA PHE A 165 -1.72 20.36 -0.22
C PHE A 165 -2.38 19.65 -1.43
N GLN A 166 -1.79 18.56 -1.91
CA GLN A 166 -2.12 17.92 -3.18
C GLN A 166 -1.95 16.39 -3.10
N TYR A 167 -2.95 15.69 -2.56
CA TYR A 167 -2.90 14.24 -2.35
C TYR A 167 -2.86 13.40 -3.64
N PHE A 168 -3.34 13.93 -4.77
CA PHE A 168 -3.68 13.10 -5.94
C PHE A 168 -2.87 13.38 -7.21
N THR A 169 -2.15 14.50 -7.26
CA THR A 169 -1.31 14.93 -8.40
C THR A 169 0.17 14.60 -8.19
N ILE A 170 0.52 13.89 -7.12
CA ILE A 170 1.90 13.54 -6.83
C ILE A 170 2.38 12.49 -7.85
N PRO A 171 3.52 12.72 -8.54
CA PRO A 171 4.12 11.73 -9.40
C PRO A 171 4.32 10.41 -8.65
N GLN A 172 3.69 9.37 -9.18
CA GLN A 172 3.68 8.05 -8.57
C GLN A 172 4.92 7.25 -8.98
N THR A 173 6.10 7.71 -8.56
CA THR A 173 7.33 6.90 -8.67
C THR A 173 7.26 5.71 -7.72
N ILE A 174 8.05 4.66 -7.99
CA ILE A 174 8.10 3.46 -7.13
C ILE A 174 8.51 3.81 -5.68
N ARG A 175 9.23 4.91 -5.50
CA ARG A 175 9.71 5.42 -4.20
C ARG A 175 8.64 6.09 -3.35
N CYS A 176 7.52 6.48 -3.98
CA CYS A 176 6.40 7.13 -3.33
C CYS A 176 5.27 6.14 -2.98
N LYS A 177 5.42 4.85 -3.32
CA LYS A 177 4.43 3.78 -3.07
C LYS A 177 4.96 2.74 -2.10
N PRO A 178 4.19 2.30 -1.11
CA PRO A 178 4.58 1.17 -0.25
C PRO A 178 4.85 -0.11 -1.04
N ARG A 179 5.66 -1.01 -0.48
CA ARG A 179 5.93 -2.33 -1.06
C ARG A 179 4.65 -3.15 -1.09
N GLN A 180 4.44 -3.87 -2.18
CA GLN A 180 3.26 -4.72 -2.39
C GLN A 180 3.70 -6.17 -2.20
N PHE A 181 3.58 -6.66 -0.98
CA PHE A 181 3.89 -8.05 -0.67
C PHE A 181 2.70 -8.97 -0.97
N GLY A 182 2.88 -9.92 -1.90
CA GLY A 182 1.87 -10.92 -2.30
C GLY A 182 0.79 -10.40 -3.24
N ASP A 183 -0.07 -11.29 -3.72
CA ASP A 183 -1.33 -10.91 -4.38
C ASP A 183 -2.12 -10.04 -3.41
N SER A 184 -2.21 -8.74 -3.72
CA SER A 184 -2.84 -7.69 -2.94
C SER A 184 -3.97 -8.21 -2.07
N GLN A 185 -3.69 -8.41 -0.79
CA GLN A 185 -4.64 -8.95 0.17
C GLN A 185 -5.80 -7.97 0.28
N LYS A 186 -6.92 -8.28 -0.40
CA LYS A 186 -8.11 -7.43 -0.41
C LYS A 186 -8.70 -7.46 0.99
N VAL A 187 -8.61 -6.33 1.70
CA VAL A 187 -9.22 -6.14 3.01
C VAL A 187 -10.52 -5.37 2.87
N ILE A 188 -11.49 -5.70 3.73
CA ILE A 188 -12.75 -4.99 3.82
C ILE A 188 -12.66 -4.00 5.00
N LEU A 189 -12.86 -2.71 4.73
CA LEU A 189 -13.02 -1.72 5.80
C LEU A 189 -14.49 -1.69 6.24
N MET A 190 -14.74 -2.09 7.48
CA MET A 190 -16.07 -2.08 8.07
C MET A 190 -16.25 -0.84 8.94
N PHE A 191 -17.39 -0.17 8.80
CA PHE A 191 -17.79 0.95 9.65
C PHE A 191 -18.87 0.47 10.61
N ASN A 192 -18.52 0.37 11.88
CA ASN A 192 -19.42 -0.12 12.91
C ASN A 192 -19.94 1.04 13.77
N LEU A 193 -21.21 0.94 14.16
CA LEU A 193 -21.86 1.87 15.09
C LEU A 193 -21.75 1.31 16.51
N TYR A 194 -21.31 2.15 17.45
CA TYR A 194 -21.43 1.82 18.87
C TYR A 194 -22.85 2.15 19.34
N GLY A 195 -23.56 1.19 19.95
CA GLY A 195 -24.99 1.31 20.24
C GLY A 195 -25.40 2.54 21.07
N THR A 196 -24.50 3.09 21.87
CA THR A 196 -24.79 4.23 22.79
C THR A 196 -23.86 5.43 22.62
N SER A 197 -22.82 5.36 21.77
CA SER A 197 -21.85 6.44 21.61
C SER A 197 -21.85 6.98 20.17
N PRO A 198 -21.73 8.30 19.95
CA PRO A 198 -21.62 8.90 18.62
C PRO A 198 -20.25 8.65 17.97
N LYS A 199 -19.48 7.66 18.43
CA LYS A 199 -18.20 7.27 17.81
C LYS A 199 -18.44 6.07 16.90
N CYS A 200 -18.08 6.23 15.63
CA CYS A 200 -17.89 5.11 14.72
C CYS A 200 -16.52 4.50 15.00
N TYR A 201 -16.45 3.19 15.12
CA TYR A 201 -15.18 2.49 15.07
C TYR A 201 -15.10 1.72 13.76
N THR A 202 -13.89 1.68 13.22
CA THR A 202 -13.61 1.03 11.96
C THR A 202 -12.80 -0.23 12.21
N GLU A 203 -13.05 -1.27 11.43
CA GLU A 203 -12.30 -2.53 11.50
C GLU A 203 -11.87 -2.97 10.11
N TRP A 204 -10.64 -3.48 10.03
CA TRP A 204 -10.17 -4.23 8.87
C TRP A 204 -10.61 -5.68 9.03
N TYR A 205 -11.35 -6.19 8.04
CA TYR A 205 -11.66 -7.60 7.91
C TYR A 205 -10.88 -8.19 6.75
N ASP A 206 -10.10 -9.22 7.05
CA ASP A 206 -9.38 -9.98 6.05
C ASP A 206 -10.20 -11.24 5.71
N PRO A 207 -10.69 -11.38 4.47
CA PRO A 207 -11.52 -12.52 4.08
C PRO A 207 -10.75 -13.83 4.04
N VAL A 208 -9.41 -13.79 3.91
CA VAL A 208 -8.57 -14.98 3.84
C VAL A 208 -8.35 -15.56 5.24
N THR A 209 -7.87 -14.72 6.17
CA THR A 209 -7.63 -15.17 7.56
C THR A 209 -8.89 -15.16 8.41
N LYS A 210 -9.96 -14.51 7.95
CA LYS A 210 -11.21 -14.24 8.67
C LYS A 210 -11.01 -13.45 9.98
N LEU A 211 -9.84 -12.84 10.15
CA LEU A 211 -9.51 -12.05 11.33
C LEU A 211 -9.97 -10.61 11.16
N ARG A 212 -10.28 -9.99 12.31
CA ARG A 212 -10.61 -8.56 12.40
C ARG A 212 -9.51 -7.83 13.15
N LYS A 213 -9.09 -6.69 12.62
CA LYS A 213 -8.12 -5.80 13.24
C LYS A 213 -8.70 -4.41 13.36
N LYS A 214 -8.34 -3.69 14.43
CA LYS A 214 -8.77 -2.31 14.62
C LYS A 214 -8.19 -1.42 13.51
N ALA A 215 -9.05 -0.66 12.85
CA ALA A 215 -8.67 0.33 11.84
C ALA A 215 -8.72 1.75 12.44
N PRO A 216 -8.17 2.77 11.76
CA PRO A 216 -8.19 4.16 12.21
C PRO A 216 -9.63 4.66 12.39
N GLY A 217 -10.00 4.93 13.65
CA GLY A 217 -11.33 5.42 13.97
C GLY A 217 -11.57 6.81 13.38
N ILE A 218 -12.84 7.08 13.06
CA ILE A 218 -13.29 8.40 12.65
C ILE A 218 -14.03 9.05 13.82
N ASN A 219 -13.62 10.25 14.21
CA ASN A 219 -14.14 10.91 15.41
C ASN A 219 -15.65 11.19 15.31
N ASP A 220 -16.13 11.47 14.10
CA ASP A 220 -17.54 11.74 13.82
C ASP A 220 -18.26 10.46 13.38
N CYS A 221 -19.44 10.17 13.95
CA CYS A 221 -20.23 9.04 13.49
C CYS A 221 -20.78 9.30 12.09
N ARG A 222 -20.27 8.57 11.10
CA ARG A 222 -20.69 8.72 9.70
C ARG A 222 -21.92 7.87 9.35
N LYS A 223 -22.97 8.03 10.16
CA LYS A 223 -24.24 7.31 9.96
C LYS A 223 -24.90 7.76 8.65
N PHE A 224 -25.24 6.79 7.79
CA PHE A 224 -25.81 7.02 6.47
C PHE A 224 -24.96 7.92 5.55
N ALA A 225 -23.65 8.00 5.79
CA ALA A 225 -22.72 8.57 4.84
C ALA A 225 -22.52 7.62 3.66
N GLY A 226 -22.14 8.17 2.52
CA GLY A 226 -21.71 7.40 1.37
C GLY A 226 -20.23 7.08 1.49
N LEU A 227 -19.86 5.85 1.13
CA LEU A 227 -18.48 5.37 1.15
C LEU A 227 -18.05 5.03 -0.26
N CYS A 228 -16.81 5.35 -0.62
CA CYS A 228 -16.20 4.86 -1.86
C CYS A 228 -14.69 4.71 -1.72
N VAL A 229 -14.10 3.96 -2.65
CA VAL A 229 -12.66 3.75 -2.74
C VAL A 229 -12.19 4.29 -4.08
N LEU A 230 -11.21 5.17 -4.06
CA LEU A 230 -10.55 5.74 -5.23
C LEU A 230 -9.14 5.14 -5.35
N ARG A 231 -8.81 4.62 -6.55
CA ARG A 231 -7.50 4.06 -6.90
C ARG A 231 -6.97 2.99 -5.93
N ASP A 232 -7.87 2.21 -5.33
CA ASP A 232 -7.55 1.17 -4.31
C ASP A 232 -6.71 1.67 -3.12
N GLN A 233 -6.67 2.98 -2.89
CA GLN A 233 -5.78 3.62 -1.92
C GLN A 233 -6.53 4.59 -1.00
N PHE A 234 -7.45 5.37 -1.55
CA PHE A 234 -8.12 6.44 -0.82
C PHE A 234 -9.56 6.06 -0.54
N VAL A 235 -9.89 5.87 0.73
CA VAL A 235 -11.28 5.65 1.16
C VAL A 235 -11.88 7.00 1.48
N PHE A 236 -13.04 7.31 0.90
CA PHE A 236 -13.79 8.52 1.19
C PHE A 236 -15.06 8.20 1.94
N ALA A 237 -15.35 9.04 2.91
CA ALA A 237 -16.62 9.07 3.60
C ALA A 237 -17.26 10.44 3.42
N VAL A 238 -18.42 10.45 2.77
CA VAL A 238 -19.03 11.63 2.15
C VAL A 238 -20.40 11.87 2.77
N GLY A 239 -20.63 13.07 3.30
CA GLY A 239 -21.90 13.44 3.93
C GLY A 239 -22.16 12.68 5.23
N GLY A 240 -23.42 12.76 5.70
CA GLY A 240 -23.95 12.02 6.85
C GLY A 240 -23.08 12.05 8.11
N VAL A 241 -23.32 13.00 9.00
CA VAL A 241 -22.58 13.10 10.27
C VAL A 241 -23.56 13.11 11.44
N ASN A 242 -23.33 12.21 12.40
CA ASN A 242 -24.16 12.01 13.59
C ASN A 242 -25.66 11.86 13.26
N GLY A 243 -25.98 11.27 12.09
CA GLY A 243 -27.34 11.09 11.59
C GLY A 243 -27.98 12.32 10.94
N LEU A 244 -27.22 13.38 10.71
CA LEU A 244 -27.68 14.64 10.10
C LEU A 244 -27.08 14.84 8.71
N CYS A 245 -27.79 15.60 7.86
CA CYS A 245 -27.25 16.06 6.58
C CYS A 245 -25.99 16.90 6.81
N SER A 246 -24.91 16.52 6.15
CA SER A 246 -23.63 17.21 6.22
C SER A 246 -23.04 17.40 4.83
N GLN A 247 -22.25 18.46 4.65
CA GLN A 247 -21.39 18.65 3.48
C GLN A 247 -20.01 18.01 3.68
N SER A 248 -19.69 17.56 4.90
CA SER A 248 -18.34 17.15 5.24
C SER A 248 -17.90 15.88 4.54
N VAL A 249 -16.65 15.90 4.09
CA VAL A 249 -15.97 14.77 3.46
C VAL A 249 -14.71 14.47 4.23
N SER A 250 -14.46 13.20 4.53
CA SER A 250 -13.16 12.76 5.05
C SER A 250 -12.57 11.69 4.15
N MET A 251 -11.25 11.69 4.06
CA MET A 251 -10.47 10.72 3.32
C MET A 251 -9.55 9.95 4.28
N LEU A 252 -9.37 8.67 4.03
CA LEU A 252 -8.38 7.81 4.65
C LEU A 252 -7.43 7.30 3.56
N ASP A 253 -6.14 7.63 3.69
CA ASP A 253 -5.07 7.04 2.87
C ASP A 253 -4.61 5.73 3.52
N VAL A 254 -5.01 4.60 2.93
CA VAL A 254 -4.71 3.27 3.49
C VAL A 254 -3.27 2.83 3.24
N SER A 255 -2.55 3.51 2.33
CA SER A 255 -1.14 3.25 2.05
C SER A 255 -0.20 3.89 3.08
N SER A 256 -0.71 4.81 3.91
CA SER A 256 0.06 5.47 4.95
C SER A 256 0.47 4.47 6.03
N GLN A 257 1.71 4.57 6.54
CA GLN A 257 2.18 3.75 7.67
C GLN A 257 1.38 4.03 8.95
N SER A 258 0.89 5.26 9.11
CA SER A 258 -0.02 5.67 10.18
C SER A 258 -1.30 6.22 9.54
N PRO A 259 -2.22 5.35 9.12
CA PRO A 259 -3.41 5.79 8.41
C PRO A 259 -4.31 6.55 9.38
N SER A 260 -4.79 7.71 8.95
CA SER A 260 -5.67 8.58 9.73
C SER A 260 -6.66 9.28 8.81
N TRP A 261 -7.84 9.57 9.34
CA TRP A 261 -8.87 10.31 8.62
C TRP A 261 -8.49 11.79 8.56
N VAL A 262 -8.47 12.34 7.35
CA VAL A 262 -8.23 13.76 7.10
C VAL A 262 -9.47 14.41 6.50
N PRO A 263 -9.80 15.66 6.88
CA PRO A 263 -10.88 16.40 6.25
C PRO A 263 -10.51 16.77 4.81
N MET A 264 -11.48 16.68 3.90
CA MET A 264 -11.35 17.06 2.50
C MET A 264 -12.31 18.23 2.18
N ALA A 265 -12.21 18.75 0.95
CA ALA A 265 -13.13 19.77 0.47
C ALA A 265 -14.59 19.33 0.67
N ASN A 266 -15.38 20.23 1.25
CA ASN A 266 -16.79 20.01 1.50
C ASN A 266 -17.58 19.95 0.19
N MET A 267 -18.60 19.09 0.18
CA MET A 267 -19.63 19.07 -0.84
C MET A 267 -20.34 20.43 -0.97
N VAL A 268 -20.92 20.68 -2.14
CA VAL A 268 -21.72 21.90 -2.37
C VAL A 268 -23.04 21.80 -1.59
N VAL A 269 -23.69 20.63 -1.62
CA VAL A 269 -24.98 20.41 -0.97
C VAL A 269 -24.83 19.46 0.21
N LYS A 270 -25.51 19.75 1.33
CA LYS A 270 -25.55 18.85 2.48
C LYS A 270 -26.36 17.59 2.15
N ARG A 271 -25.81 16.42 2.44
CA ARG A 271 -26.42 15.12 2.07
C ARG A 271 -26.37 14.13 3.23
N LEU A 272 -27.35 13.23 3.24
CA LEU A 272 -27.51 12.04 4.10
C LEU A 272 -28.16 10.95 3.23
N GLN A 273 -27.91 9.66 3.47
CA GLN A 273 -28.50 8.55 2.70
C GLN A 273 -28.27 8.68 1.17
N LEU A 274 -27.15 9.31 0.80
CA LEU A 274 -26.73 9.50 -0.57
C LEU A 274 -26.04 8.25 -1.11
N GLY A 275 -26.00 8.17 -2.43
CA GLY A 275 -25.19 7.21 -3.16
C GLY A 275 -23.85 7.82 -3.52
N VAL A 276 -22.76 7.07 -3.39
CA VAL A 276 -21.43 7.51 -3.83
C VAL A 276 -20.81 6.45 -4.73
N GLY A 277 -20.25 6.88 -5.87
CA GLY A 277 -19.55 6.00 -6.79
C GLY A 277 -18.35 6.70 -7.42
N VAL A 278 -17.44 5.92 -7.98
CA VAL A 278 -16.24 6.42 -8.66
C VAL A 278 -16.31 6.04 -10.13
N LEU A 279 -16.19 7.03 -11.01
CA LEU A 279 -16.17 6.86 -12.46
C LEU A 279 -15.10 7.79 -13.02
N ASP A 280 -14.21 7.28 -13.87
CA ASP A 280 -13.12 8.04 -14.50
C ASP A 280 -12.31 8.87 -13.49
N ASP A 281 -11.84 8.23 -12.42
CA ASP A 281 -11.08 8.85 -11.33
C ASP A 281 -11.78 10.02 -10.61
N CYS A 282 -13.08 10.19 -10.82
CA CYS A 282 -13.89 11.21 -10.17
C CYS A 282 -14.90 10.59 -9.20
N ILE A 283 -15.16 11.27 -8.09
CA ILE A 283 -16.12 10.79 -7.08
C ILE A 283 -17.46 11.49 -7.30
N TYR A 284 -18.53 10.73 -7.45
CA TYR A 284 -19.88 11.25 -7.66
C TYR A 284 -20.71 11.05 -6.40
N ALA A 285 -21.29 12.12 -5.90
CA ALA A 285 -22.28 12.11 -4.83
C ALA A 285 -23.67 12.36 -5.43
N VAL A 286 -24.55 11.37 -5.30
CA VAL A 286 -25.82 11.28 -6.03
C VAL A 286 -26.99 11.25 -5.06
N GLY A 287 -27.92 12.20 -5.22
CA GLY A 287 -29.16 12.26 -4.43
C GLY A 287 -28.92 12.38 -2.92
N GLY A 288 -29.73 11.67 -2.14
CA GLY A 288 -29.76 11.73 -0.69
C GLY A 288 -30.75 12.78 -0.16
N GLY A 289 -30.84 12.90 1.16
CA GLY A 289 -31.75 13.81 1.84
C GLY A 289 -32.22 13.23 3.18
N VAL A 290 -33.18 13.93 3.78
CA VAL A 290 -33.99 13.43 4.91
C VAL A 290 -35.42 13.27 4.39
N LEU A 291 -36.25 12.46 5.06
CA LEU A 291 -37.68 12.35 4.73
C LEU A 291 -38.29 13.73 4.42
N HIS A 292 -38.96 13.81 3.27
CA HIS A 292 -39.59 15.00 2.67
C HIS A 292 -38.66 16.05 2.02
N ASN A 293 -37.34 15.85 2.00
CA ASN A 293 -36.39 16.73 1.30
C ASN A 293 -35.33 15.94 0.52
N GLU A 294 -35.80 15.08 -0.37
CA GLU A 294 -34.95 14.28 -1.24
C GLU A 294 -34.35 15.14 -2.36
N LEU A 295 -33.12 14.81 -2.74
CA LEU A 295 -32.37 15.52 -3.74
C LEU A 295 -32.35 14.71 -5.05
N SER A 296 -32.50 15.40 -6.16
CA SER A 296 -32.17 14.88 -7.49
C SER A 296 -30.78 15.35 -7.95
N SER A 297 -30.18 16.31 -7.25
CA SER A 297 -28.90 16.90 -7.62
C SER A 297 -27.78 15.88 -7.53
N VAL A 298 -26.82 16.01 -8.44
CA VAL A 298 -25.59 15.22 -8.47
C VAL A 298 -24.43 16.19 -8.45
N GLU A 299 -23.39 15.84 -7.71
CA GLU A 299 -22.13 16.58 -7.70
C GLU A 299 -20.95 15.64 -7.86
N VAL A 300 -19.93 16.15 -8.53
CA VAL A 300 -18.68 15.43 -8.80
C VAL A 300 -17.53 16.13 -8.08
N PHE A 301 -16.70 15.35 -7.41
CA PHE A 301 -15.42 15.77 -6.90
C PHE A 301 -14.36 15.56 -7.96
N ASP A 302 -13.83 16.66 -8.46
CA ASP A 302 -12.70 16.64 -9.37
C ASP A 302 -11.41 16.61 -8.55
N VAL A 303 -10.73 15.48 -8.64
CA VAL A 303 -9.55 15.14 -7.87
C VAL A 303 -8.35 16.02 -8.23
N SER A 304 -8.29 16.53 -9.47
CA SER A 304 -7.19 17.36 -9.96
C SER A 304 -7.19 18.76 -9.32
N ILE A 305 -8.38 19.35 -9.18
CA ILE A 305 -8.59 20.69 -8.62
C ILE A 305 -9.06 20.67 -7.17
N GLN A 306 -9.34 19.47 -6.62
CA GLN A 306 -9.87 19.23 -5.28
C GLN A 306 -11.13 20.05 -4.95
N LYS A 307 -12.07 20.08 -5.89
CA LYS A 307 -13.32 20.82 -5.71
C LYS A 307 -14.52 19.99 -6.13
N TRP A 308 -15.61 20.19 -5.41
CA TRP A 308 -16.92 19.70 -5.78
C TRP A 308 -17.59 20.68 -6.74
N ARG A 309 -18.25 20.15 -7.76
CA ARG A 309 -19.12 20.92 -8.66
C ARG A 309 -20.42 20.18 -8.93
N LEU A 310 -21.51 20.92 -9.08
CA LEU A 310 -22.77 20.34 -9.52
C LEU A 310 -22.67 19.90 -10.98
N VAL A 311 -23.30 18.76 -11.28
CA VAL A 311 -23.43 18.23 -12.64
C VAL A 311 -24.92 18.00 -12.95
N ALA A 312 -25.21 17.37 -14.10
CA ALA A 312 -26.57 17.06 -14.49
C ALA A 312 -27.32 16.32 -13.37
N SER A 313 -28.49 16.86 -13.02
CA SER A 313 -29.35 16.26 -11.99
C SER A 313 -30.07 15.03 -12.54
N MET A 314 -30.45 14.11 -11.66
CA MET A 314 -31.37 13.04 -11.99
C MET A 314 -32.75 13.60 -12.31
N SER A 315 -33.52 12.89 -13.14
CA SER A 315 -34.91 13.26 -13.44
C SER A 315 -35.85 13.09 -12.25
N ILE A 316 -35.49 12.24 -11.28
CA ILE A 316 -36.31 11.91 -10.11
C ILE A 316 -35.45 12.07 -8.84
N LYS A 317 -36.03 12.66 -7.80
CA LYS A 317 -35.42 12.78 -6.46
C LYS A 317 -35.32 11.41 -5.79
N ARG A 318 -34.20 11.13 -5.13
CA ARG A 318 -33.92 9.80 -4.57
C ARG A 318 -33.16 9.90 -3.26
N CYS A 319 -33.57 9.13 -2.25
CA CYS A 319 -32.80 8.86 -1.02
C CYS A 319 -32.54 7.35 -0.88
N ASN A 320 -31.63 6.95 0.02
CA ASN A 320 -31.18 5.56 0.18
C ASN A 320 -30.64 4.98 -1.14
N VAL A 321 -29.76 5.75 -1.78
CA VAL A 321 -29.29 5.46 -3.14
C VAL A 321 -28.12 4.48 -3.11
N GLY A 322 -28.27 3.36 -3.81
CA GLY A 322 -27.17 2.48 -4.22
C GLY A 322 -26.60 2.93 -5.56
N ILE A 323 -25.28 2.96 -5.67
CA ILE A 323 -24.58 3.33 -6.90
C ILE A 323 -23.77 2.15 -7.42
N GLY A 324 -23.86 1.91 -8.72
CA GLY A 324 -23.04 0.94 -9.43
C GLY A 324 -22.46 1.54 -10.71
N VAL A 325 -21.28 1.09 -11.10
CA VAL A 325 -20.65 1.48 -12.37
C VAL A 325 -20.58 0.26 -13.27
N LEU A 326 -21.08 0.40 -14.49
CA LEU A 326 -21.05 -0.65 -15.52
C LEU A 326 -20.88 0.00 -16.89
N ASN A 327 -19.97 -0.52 -17.72
CA ASN A 327 -19.72 -0.03 -19.09
C ASN A 327 -19.51 1.50 -19.17
N ASN A 328 -18.72 2.05 -18.24
CA ASN A 328 -18.44 3.47 -18.10
C ASN A 328 -19.67 4.37 -17.84
N LEU A 329 -20.74 3.79 -17.29
CA LEU A 329 -21.95 4.51 -16.90
C LEU A 329 -22.20 4.35 -15.39
N LEU A 330 -22.65 5.43 -14.76
CA LEU A 330 -23.02 5.47 -13.35
C LEU A 330 -24.53 5.24 -13.20
N TYR A 331 -24.92 4.18 -12.50
CA TYR A 331 -26.31 3.81 -12.26
C TYR A 331 -26.71 4.11 -10.82
N ALA A 332 -27.84 4.81 -10.65
CA ALA A 332 -28.44 5.11 -9.36
C ALA A 332 -29.72 4.31 -9.15
N VAL A 333 -29.70 3.44 -8.14
CA VAL A 333 -30.78 2.51 -7.83
C VAL A 333 -31.28 2.78 -6.41
N THR A 334 -32.59 2.79 -6.22
CA THR A 334 -33.22 2.89 -4.89
C THR A 334 -34.29 1.81 -4.77
N TYR A 335 -34.55 1.39 -3.53
CA TYR A 335 -35.76 0.63 -3.24
C TYR A 335 -36.96 1.58 -3.31
N ASN A 336 -37.77 1.46 -4.36
CA ASN A 336 -39.17 1.86 -4.24
C ASN A 336 -39.89 0.66 -3.64
N ILE A 337 -40.45 0.81 -2.43
CA ILE A 337 -41.47 -0.13 -1.96
C ILE A 337 -42.64 0.03 -2.94
N ILE A 338 -42.74 -0.87 -3.91
CA ILE A 338 -43.95 -1.02 -4.69
C ILE A 338 -44.94 -1.64 -3.71
N TYR A 339 -45.81 -0.83 -3.12
CA TYR A 339 -47.02 -1.35 -2.50
C TYR A 339 -47.83 -1.99 -3.63
N LEU A 340 -47.74 -3.32 -3.74
CA LEU A 340 -48.73 -4.09 -4.47
C LEU A 340 -49.99 -4.06 -3.58
N PHE A 341 -50.99 -3.29 -4.03
CA PHE A 341 -52.35 -3.35 -3.47
C PHE A 341 -53.00 -4.69 -3.79
#